data_AF-A0A1I8AE10-F1
#
_entry.id   AF-A0A1I8AE10-F1
#
_cell.length_a   1.000
_cell.length_b   1.000
_cell.length_c   1.000
_cell.angle_alpha   90.00
_cell.angle_beta   90.00
_cell.angle_gamma   90.00
#
_symmetry.space_group_name_H-M   'P 1'
#
loop_
_entity.id
_entity.type
_entity.pdbx_description
1 polymer ?
#
loop_
_entity_poly.entity_id
_entity_poly.type
_entity_poly.pdbx_seq_one_letter_code
_entity_poly.pdbx_strand_id
1 'polypeptide(L)'
;MATIVAGVYSIIAGNLSVGALVASYMLGSRVLAPLGQIAGLITRYQQAQLTMHSTDALMALPQERPAGQQTLERTQLHGALQVSQVTFRYNGQNAAALDNVSFTVKPGERIGIIGRSGSGKSTLAR
;
A
#
# COMPACT_ATOMS: atom_id res chain seq x y z
N MET A 1 2.83 27.34 -37.36
CA MET A 1 2.87 27.44 -38.83
C MET A 1 1.88 28.47 -39.37
N ALA A 2 0.61 28.45 -38.94
CA ALA A 2 -0.38 29.48 -39.34
C ALA A 2 0.05 30.94 -39.03
N THR A 3 0.72 31.18 -37.89
CA THR A 3 1.23 32.50 -37.50
C THR A 3 2.34 33.03 -38.40
N ILE A 4 3.18 32.15 -38.94
CA ILE A 4 4.29 32.53 -39.85
C ILE A 4 3.71 32.90 -41.21
N VAL A 5 2.77 32.10 -41.73
CA VAL A 5 2.12 32.35 -43.03
C VAL A 5 1.33 33.66 -43.01
N ALA A 6 0.53 33.90 -41.96
CA ALA A 6 -0.21 35.16 -41.80
C ALA A 6 0.73 36.36 -41.61
N GLY A 7 1.79 36.21 -40.82
CA GLY A 7 2.77 37.26 -40.56
C GLY A 7 3.56 37.69 -41.78
N VAL A 8 3.97 36.76 -42.64
CA VAL A 8 4.67 37.07 -43.90
C VAL A 8 3.76 37.87 -44.84
N TYR A 9 2.47 37.52 -44.93
CA TYR A 9 1.51 38.26 -45.76
C TYR A 9 1.30 39.70 -45.26
N SER A 10 1.30 39.92 -43.94
CA SER A 10 1.22 41.27 -43.35
C SER A 10 2.50 42.09 -43.46
N ILE A 11 3.67 41.46 -43.56
CA ILE A 11 4.94 42.15 -43.84
C ILE A 11 4.98 42.65 -45.28
N ILE A 12 4.53 41.82 -46.24
CA ILE A 12 4.47 42.20 -47.67
C ILE A 12 3.48 43.36 -47.88
N ALA A 13 2.39 43.40 -47.12
CA ALA A 13 1.43 44.51 -47.12
C ALA A 13 1.94 45.81 -46.44
N GLY A 14 3.15 45.81 -45.84
CA GLY A 14 3.74 46.97 -45.16
C GLY A 14 3.21 47.23 -43.75
N ASN A 15 2.28 46.41 -43.25
CA ASN A 15 1.60 46.62 -41.97
C ASN A 15 2.37 46.04 -40.75
N LEU A 16 3.41 45.24 -40.99
CA LEU A 16 4.13 44.54 -39.91
C LEU A 16 5.63 44.51 -40.19
N SER A 17 6.46 44.74 -39.16
CA SER A 17 7.91 44.60 -39.28
C SER A 17 8.35 43.15 -39.04
N VAL A 18 9.50 42.77 -39.59
CA VAL A 18 10.12 41.46 -39.36
C VAL A 18 10.37 41.22 -37.85
N GLY A 19 10.73 42.27 -37.11
CA GLY A 19 10.91 42.21 -35.66
C GLY A 19 9.62 41.88 -34.89
N ALA A 20 8.47 42.42 -35.33
CA ALA A 20 7.17 42.12 -34.73
C ALA A 20 6.72 40.66 -34.98
N LEU A 21 7.09 40.07 -36.12
CA LEU A 21 6.85 38.65 -36.40
C LEU A 21 7.69 37.74 -35.49
N VAL A 22 8.97 38.06 -35.30
CA VAL A 22 9.86 37.31 -34.39
C VAL A 22 9.36 37.39 -32.95
N ALA A 23 8.95 38.57 -32.49
CA ALA A 23 8.36 38.75 -31.16
C ALA A 23 7.08 37.94 -30.96
N SER A 24 6.18 37.93 -31.96
CA SER A 24 4.94 37.15 -31.94
C SER A 24 5.20 35.64 -31.87
N TYR A 25 6.21 35.16 -32.59
CA TYR A 25 6.62 33.75 -32.56
C TYR A 25 7.22 33.34 -31.19
N MET A 26 8.06 34.20 -30.60
CA MET A 26 8.63 33.98 -29.26
C MET A 26 7.59 33.98 -28.15
N LEU A 27 6.55 34.81 -28.26
CA LEU A 27 5.45 34.82 -27.30
C LEU A 27 4.57 33.55 -27.42
N GLY A 28 4.35 33.07 -28.65
CA GLY A 28 3.56 31.85 -28.89
C GLY A 28 4.14 30.61 -28.21
N SER A 29 5.47 30.44 -28.21
CA SER A 29 6.12 29.27 -27.59
C SER A 29 6.04 29.27 -26.06
N ARG A 30 5.95 30.44 -25.41
CA ARG A 30 5.81 30.56 -23.95
C ARG A 30 4.42 30.17 -23.42
N VAL A 31 3.39 30.19 -24.27
CA VAL A 31 2.01 29.86 -23.87
C VAL A 31 1.77 28.35 -23.75
N LEU A 32 2.54 27.52 -24.47
CA LEU A 32 2.41 26.07 -24.38
C LEU A 32 3.04 25.47 -23.11
N ALA A 33 4.05 26.13 -22.52
CA ALA A 33 4.72 25.67 -21.31
C ALA A 33 3.79 25.54 -20.07
N PRO A 34 2.95 26.53 -19.70
CA PRO A 34 2.05 26.42 -18.55
C PRO A 34 0.93 25.38 -18.74
N LEU A 35 0.53 25.08 -19.97
CA LEU A 35 -0.49 24.03 -20.22
C LEU A 35 -0.01 22.64 -19.78
N GLY A 36 1.27 22.33 -19.99
CA GLY A 36 1.87 21.09 -19.48
C GLY A 36 1.91 21.02 -17.95
N GLN A 37 2.10 22.16 -17.28
CA GLN A 37 2.11 22.23 -15.82
C GLN A 37 0.72 21.96 -15.22
N ILE A 38 -0.35 22.48 -15.84
CA ILE A 38 -1.73 22.24 -15.41
C ILE A 38 -2.08 20.75 -15.51
N ALA A 39 -1.72 20.09 -16.61
CA ALA A 39 -1.93 18.65 -16.76
C ALA A 39 -1.20 17.85 -15.67
N GLY A 40 0.03 18.24 -15.33
CA GLY A 40 0.78 17.62 -14.24
C GLY A 40 0.15 17.81 -12.85
N LEU A 41 -0.47 18.96 -12.58
CA LEU A 41 -1.18 19.21 -11.31
C LEU A 41 -2.41 18.34 -11.14
N ILE A 42 -3.16 18.08 -12.23
CA ILE A 42 -4.33 17.20 -12.20
C ILE A 42 -3.92 15.77 -11.81
N THR A 43 -2.85 15.26 -12.41
CA THR A 43 -2.34 13.92 -12.09
C THR A 43 -1.86 13.82 -10.64
N ARG A 44 -1.15 14.85 -10.13
CA ARG A 44 -0.71 14.89 -8.73
C ARG A 44 -1.88 14.88 -7.75
N TYR A 45 -2.96 15.60 -8.09
CA TYR A 45 -4.17 15.65 -7.26
C TYR A 45 -4.85 14.27 -7.17
N GLN A 46 -4.99 13.59 -8.31
CA GLN A 46 -5.54 12.23 -8.35
C GLN A 46 -4.70 11.25 -7.52
N GLN A 47 -3.37 11.34 -7.61
CA GLN A 47 -2.46 10.49 -6.85
C GLN A 47 -2.57 10.71 -5.34
N ALA A 48 -2.71 11.97 -4.91
CA ALA A 48 -2.88 12.29 -3.49
C ALA A 48 -4.19 11.72 -2.91
N GLN A 49 -5.30 11.81 -3.66
CA GLN A 49 -6.56 11.23 -3.22
C GLN A 49 -6.49 9.70 -3.09
N LEU A 50 -5.85 9.01 -4.04
CA LEU A 50 -5.70 7.55 -3.98
C LEU A 50 -4.87 7.10 -2.77
N THR A 51 -3.77 7.79 -2.47
CA THR A 51 -2.94 7.49 -1.29
C THR A 51 -3.72 7.66 0.00
N MET A 52 -4.53 8.71 0.12
CA MET A 52 -5.35 8.94 1.31
C MET A 52 -6.32 7.77 1.56
N HIS A 53 -7.07 7.37 0.53
CA HIS A 53 -8.01 6.25 0.64
C HIS A 53 -7.34 4.92 1.00
N SER A 54 -6.16 4.64 0.43
CA SER A 54 -5.43 3.42 0.75
C SER A 54 -4.93 3.39 2.20
N THR A 55 -4.57 4.55 2.75
CA THR A 55 -4.09 4.67 4.13
C THR A 55 -5.24 4.53 5.13
N ASP A 56 -6.38 5.17 4.85
CA ASP A 56 -7.59 5.01 5.65
C ASP A 56 -8.06 3.55 5.69
N ALA A 57 -8.00 2.85 4.57
CA ALA A 57 -8.35 1.43 4.49
C ALA A 57 -7.43 0.56 5.37
N LEU A 58 -6.13 0.87 5.44
CA LEU A 58 -5.19 0.17 6.32
C LEU A 58 -5.42 0.50 7.80
N MET A 59 -5.70 1.76 8.11
CA MET A 59 -5.97 2.20 9.49
C MET A 59 -7.31 1.65 10.02
N ALA A 60 -8.26 1.36 9.13
CA ALA A 60 -9.54 0.75 9.45
C ALA A 60 -9.50 -0.77 9.61
N LEU A 61 -8.34 -1.42 9.37
CA LEU A 61 -8.21 -2.87 9.58
C LEU A 61 -8.47 -3.21 11.06
N PRO A 62 -9.29 -4.24 11.34
CA PRO A 62 -9.56 -4.67 12.70
C PRO A 62 -8.26 -5.10 13.38
N GLN A 63 -7.95 -4.53 14.54
CA GLN A 63 -6.76 -4.92 15.31
C GLN A 63 -6.93 -6.34 15.85
N GLU A 64 -5.92 -7.17 15.59
CA GLU A 64 -5.88 -8.57 16.03
C GLU A 64 -5.77 -8.72 17.57
N ARG A 65 -5.49 -7.61 18.28
CA ARG A 65 -5.47 -7.54 19.74
C ARG A 65 -6.51 -6.52 20.23
N PRO A 66 -7.56 -6.94 20.96
CA PRO A 66 -8.54 -5.99 21.49
C PRO A 66 -7.88 -5.06 22.52
N ALA A 67 -8.14 -3.75 22.37
CA ALA A 67 -7.68 -2.73 23.30
C ALA A 67 -8.32 -2.98 24.68
N GLY A 68 -7.50 -3.36 25.66
CA GLY A 68 -7.95 -3.67 27.03
C GLY A 68 -7.39 -4.97 27.61
N GLN A 69 -6.64 -5.77 26.84
CA GLN A 69 -5.88 -6.86 27.45
C GLN A 69 -4.74 -6.28 28.30
N GLN A 70 -4.83 -6.48 29.61
CA GLN A 70 -3.75 -6.18 30.53
C GLN A 70 -2.51 -6.96 30.08
N THR A 71 -1.42 -6.24 29.78
CA THR A 71 -0.11 -6.86 29.63
C THR A 71 0.20 -7.55 30.94
N LEU A 72 0.14 -8.88 30.97
CA LEU A 72 0.56 -9.65 32.14
C LEU A 72 2.00 -9.24 32.44
N GLU A 73 2.23 -8.64 33.62
CA GLU A 73 3.58 -8.36 34.08
C GLU A 73 4.37 -9.66 34.04
N ARG A 74 5.56 -9.58 33.47
CA ARG A 74 6.37 -10.73 33.06
C ARG A 74 6.88 -11.47 34.29
N THR A 75 6.00 -12.27 34.89
CA THR A 75 6.34 -13.25 35.93
C THR A 75 7.32 -14.21 35.30
N GLN A 76 8.42 -14.50 36.00
CA GLN A 76 9.47 -15.39 35.51
C GLN A 76 8.85 -16.66 34.92
N LEU A 77 9.10 -16.91 33.63
CA LEU A 77 8.58 -18.06 32.92
C LEU A 77 9.39 -19.30 33.33
N HIS A 78 8.80 -20.18 34.13
CA HIS A 78 9.44 -21.41 34.59
C HIS A 78 9.43 -22.53 33.53
N GLY A 79 8.90 -22.28 32.33
CA GLY A 79 8.92 -23.23 31.22
C GLY A 79 7.89 -24.36 31.30
N ALA A 80 6.92 -24.29 32.22
CA ALA A 80 5.76 -25.18 32.21
C ALA A 80 4.76 -24.72 31.14
N LEU A 81 4.34 -25.63 30.26
CA LEU A 81 3.34 -25.38 29.21
C LEU A 81 2.18 -26.36 29.36
N GLN A 82 0.96 -25.86 29.40
CA GLN A 82 -0.25 -26.69 29.37
C GLN A 82 -1.10 -26.27 28.19
N VAL A 83 -1.38 -27.24 27.32
CA VAL A 83 -2.30 -27.09 26.20
C VAL A 83 -3.53 -27.93 26.52
N SER A 84 -4.70 -27.30 26.54
CA SER A 84 -5.95 -27.95 26.91
C SER A 84 -7.01 -27.73 25.84
N GLN A 85 -7.49 -28.82 25.25
CA GLN A 85 -8.62 -28.87 24.33
C GLN A 85 -8.53 -27.88 23.15
N VAL A 86 -7.32 -27.70 22.60
CA VAL A 86 -7.11 -26.72 21.52
C VAL A 86 -7.62 -27.29 20.20
N THR A 87 -8.55 -26.54 19.59
CA THR A 87 -9.07 -26.79 18.26
C THR A 87 -8.81 -25.55 17.40
N PHE A 88 -8.12 -25.73 16.27
CA PHE A 88 -7.74 -24.62 15.39
C PHE A 88 -8.03 -24.94 13.93
N ARG A 89 -8.56 -23.94 13.23
CA ARG A 89 -8.94 -24.00 11.81
C ARG A 89 -8.44 -22.76 11.08
N TYR A 90 -7.76 -22.97 9.96
CA TYR A 90 -7.43 -21.86 9.05
C TYR A 90 -8.68 -21.38 8.33
N ASN A 91 -8.78 -20.06 8.13
CA ASN A 91 -9.91 -19.45 7.43
C ASN A 91 -10.03 -20.03 6.01
N GLY A 92 -11.23 -20.48 5.62
CA GLY A 92 -11.49 -21.13 4.33
C GLY A 92 -11.18 -22.63 4.26
N GLN A 93 -10.70 -23.27 5.34
CA GLN A 93 -10.49 -24.72 5.38
C GLN A 93 -11.59 -25.45 6.16
N ASN A 94 -12.09 -26.55 5.58
CA ASN A 94 -13.12 -27.36 6.22
C ASN A 94 -12.56 -28.29 7.30
N ALA A 95 -11.34 -28.78 7.13
CA ALA A 95 -10.65 -29.62 8.10
C ALA A 95 -10.01 -28.79 9.22
N ALA A 96 -10.08 -29.30 10.45
CA ALA A 96 -9.33 -28.76 11.57
C ALA A 96 -7.84 -29.10 11.45
N ALA A 97 -6.99 -28.09 11.59
CA ALA A 97 -5.54 -28.29 11.64
C ALA A 97 -5.13 -28.87 13.00
N LEU A 98 -5.85 -28.50 14.05
CA LEU A 98 -5.78 -29.10 15.38
C LEU A 98 -7.20 -29.42 15.85
N ASP A 99 -7.39 -30.61 16.38
CA ASP A 99 -8.69 -31.08 16.87
C ASP A 99 -8.53 -31.64 18.29
N ASN A 100 -9.07 -30.91 19.27
CA ASN A 100 -9.09 -31.27 20.68
C ASN A 100 -7.73 -31.75 21.27
N VAL A 101 -6.64 -31.07 20.92
CA VAL A 101 -5.29 -31.46 21.35
C VAL A 101 -5.04 -31.01 22.79
N SER A 102 -4.62 -31.94 23.66
CA SER A 102 -4.26 -31.66 25.05
C SER A 102 -2.94 -32.33 25.45
N PHE A 103 -1.99 -31.56 25.97
CA PHE A 103 -0.73 -32.08 26.52
C PHE A 103 -0.12 -31.10 27.52
N THR A 104 0.74 -31.62 28.40
CA THR A 104 1.46 -30.84 29.41
C THR A 104 2.95 -31.08 29.27
N VAL A 105 3.73 -30.01 29.30
CA VAL A 105 5.20 -30.01 29.24
C VAL A 105 5.72 -29.48 30.56
N LYS A 106 6.55 -30.27 31.24
CA LYS A 106 7.19 -29.85 32.49
C LYS A 106 8.42 -28.99 32.21
N PRO A 107 8.84 -28.13 33.17
CA PRO A 107 10.10 -27.40 33.08
C PRO A 107 11.28 -28.32 32.75
N GLY A 108 12.02 -28.00 31.68
CA GLY A 108 13.19 -28.77 31.24
C GLY A 108 12.89 -30.03 30.41
N GLU A 109 11.62 -30.35 30.19
CA GLU A 109 11.22 -31.48 29.35
C GLU A 109 11.43 -31.18 27.85
N ARG A 110 11.86 -32.17 27.08
CA ARG A 110 12.03 -32.07 25.62
C ARG A 110 11.03 -32.99 24.93
N ILE A 111 10.17 -32.42 24.10
CA ILE A 111 9.13 -33.16 23.37
C ILE A 111 9.40 -33.10 21.87
N GLY A 112 9.33 -34.24 21.21
CA GLY A 112 9.36 -34.34 19.75
C GLY A 112 7.96 -34.45 19.16
N ILE A 113 7.59 -33.56 18.25
CA ILE A 113 6.32 -33.62 17.53
C ILE A 113 6.55 -34.29 16.17
N ILE A 114 6.03 -35.51 16.00
CA ILE A 114 6.15 -36.30 14.76
C ILE A 114 4.79 -36.59 14.14
N GLY A 115 4.75 -36.75 12.82
CA GLY A 115 3.51 -37.03 12.08
C GLY A 115 3.62 -36.73 10.60
N ARG A 116 2.67 -37.24 9.81
CA ARG A 116 2.60 -37.06 8.34
C ARG A 116 2.49 -35.58 7.94
N SER A 117 2.91 -35.22 6.72
CA SER A 117 2.72 -33.85 6.23
C SER A 117 1.25 -33.43 6.30
N GLY A 118 0.98 -32.18 6.71
CA GLY A 118 -0.39 -31.67 6.90
C GLY A 118 -1.06 -32.02 8.23
N SER A 119 -0.41 -32.76 9.14
CA SER A 119 -1.00 -33.15 10.44
C SER A 119 -1.04 -32.02 11.51
N GLY A 120 -0.92 -30.75 11.13
CA GLY A 120 -1.00 -29.63 12.08
C GLY A 120 0.26 -29.33 12.91
N LYS A 121 1.39 -30.02 12.68
CA LYS A 121 2.63 -29.83 13.50
C LYS A 121 3.15 -28.39 13.49
N SER A 122 3.18 -27.75 12.33
CA SER A 122 3.61 -26.34 12.21
C SER A 122 2.60 -25.37 12.83
N THR A 123 1.34 -25.80 12.95
CA THR A 123 0.27 -25.04 13.62
C THR A 123 0.39 -25.14 15.13
N LEU A 124 0.83 -26.29 15.69
CA LEU A 124 1.14 -26.41 17.13
C LEU A 124 2.34 -25.60 17.59
N ALA A 125 3.28 -25.31 16.68
CA ALA A 125 4.52 -24.60 17.00
C ALA A 125 4.42 -23.07 16.86
N ARG A 126 3.30 -22.54 16.35
CA ARG A 126 3.05 -21.10 16.18
C ARG A 126 2.09 -20.60 17.24
#